data_AF-A0ABD7Z8A4-F1
#
_entry.id   AF-A0ABD7Z8A4-F1
#
_cell.length_a   1.000
_cell.length_b   1.000
_cell.length_c   1.000
_cell.angle_alpha   90.00
_cell.angle_beta   90.00
_cell.angle_gamma   90.00
#
_symmetry.space_group_name_H-M   'P 1'
#
loop_
_entity.id
_entity.type
_entity.pdbx_description
1 polymer ?
#
loop_
_entity_poly.entity_id
_entity_poly.type
_entity_poly.pdbx_seq_one_letter_code
_entity_poly.pdbx_strand_id
1 'polypeptide(L)'
;MKFKTGDKVRVMRGKDAGKEGQITKVLKDADKVVVEGINMIKKHQKPNNANPQGGIIDKEAPIHVSNVMLLDPETNKPTRVGSEVKDGNKVRIAKKSGTAIDK
;
A
#
# COMPACT_ATOMS: atom_id res chain seq x y z
N MET A 1 10.66 -6.91 2.83
CA MET A 1 9.57 -5.94 2.56
C MET A 1 8.92 -5.50 3.89
N LYS A 2 8.65 -4.20 4.08
CA LYS A 2 8.23 -3.63 5.38
C LYS A 2 6.71 -3.43 5.55
N PHE A 3 5.96 -3.64 4.48
CA PHE A 3 4.52 -3.42 4.39
C PHE A 3 3.75 -4.74 4.45
N LYS A 4 2.56 -4.70 5.04
CA LYS A 4 1.59 -5.79 5.06
C LYS A 4 0.30 -5.35 4.35
N THR A 5 -0.48 -6.32 3.89
CA THR A 5 -1.84 -6.06 3.40
C THR A 5 -2.66 -5.42 4.51
N GLY A 6 -3.43 -4.39 4.17
CA GLY A 6 -4.25 -3.66 5.14
C GLY A 6 -3.55 -2.45 5.78
N ASP A 7 -2.25 -2.25 5.60
CA ASP A 7 -1.56 -1.03 6.05
C ASP A 7 -2.11 0.20 5.30
N LYS A 8 -2.32 1.30 6.03
CA LYS A 8 -2.56 2.62 5.41
C LYS A 8 -1.25 3.26 5.00
N VAL A 9 -1.17 3.72 3.77
CA VAL A 9 0.03 4.34 3.21
C VAL A 9 -0.28 5.64 2.50
N ARG A 10 0.72 6.52 2.46
CA ARG A 10 0.74 7.73 1.65
C ARG A 10 1.77 7.59 0.54
N VAL A 11 1.42 8.02 -0.67
CA VAL A 11 2.36 8.11 -1.78
C VAL A 11 3.20 9.37 -1.62
N MET A 12 4.52 9.20 -1.59
CA MET A 12 5.46 10.30 -1.45
C MET A 12 5.93 10.86 -2.79
N ARG A 13 5.99 10.02 -3.83
CA ARG A 13 6.55 10.37 -5.14
C ARG A 13 5.77 9.69 -6.26
N GLY A 14 5.69 10.36 -7.41
CA GLY A 14 5.00 9.87 -8.61
C GLY A 14 3.74 10.67 -8.93
N LYS A 15 2.96 10.18 -9.91
CA LYS A 15 1.73 10.83 -10.41
C LYS A 15 0.70 11.10 -9.30
N ASP A 16 0.59 10.18 -8.35
CA ASP A 16 -0.38 10.21 -7.26
C ASP A 16 0.24 10.67 -5.94
N ALA A 17 1.33 11.44 -5.97
CA ALA A 17 1.97 11.96 -4.77
C ALA A 17 0.98 12.76 -3.88
N GLY A 18 1.06 12.55 -2.57
CA GLY A 18 0.21 13.17 -1.56
C GLY A 18 -1.07 12.38 -1.25
N LYS A 19 -1.53 11.51 -2.15
CA LYS A 19 -2.70 10.66 -1.93
C LYS A 19 -2.41 9.56 -0.91
N GLU A 20 -3.46 9.19 -0.18
CA GLU A 20 -3.45 8.16 0.84
C GLU A 20 -4.38 7.01 0.42
N GLY A 21 -4.06 5.80 0.83
CA GLY A 21 -4.87 4.63 0.53
C GLY A 21 -4.42 3.41 1.32
N GLN A 22 -5.23 2.36 1.29
CA GLN A 22 -4.92 1.09 1.95
C GLN A 22 -4.26 0.12 0.98
N ILE A 23 -3.28 -0.65 1.45
CA ILE A 23 -2.66 -1.70 0.63
C ILE A 23 -3.64 -2.88 0.47
N THR A 24 -4.09 -3.12 -0.76
CA THR A 24 -4.93 -4.28 -1.11
C THR A 24 -4.10 -5.52 -1.40
N LYS A 25 -2.91 -5.35 -1.98
CA LYS A 25 -2.02 -6.47 -2.30
C LYS A 25 -0.55 -6.10 -2.20
N VAL A 26 0.24 -7.02 -1.65
CA VAL A 26 1.69 -6.91 -1.58
C VAL A 26 2.32 -7.92 -2.55
N LEU A 27 3.11 -7.43 -3.51
CA LEU A 27 3.85 -8.24 -4.48
C LEU A 27 5.32 -8.27 -4.06
N LYS A 28 5.66 -9.23 -3.19
CA LYS A 28 7.00 -9.35 -2.58
C LYS A 28 8.11 -9.55 -3.61
N ASP A 29 7.87 -10.38 -4.62
CA ASP A 29 8.88 -10.74 -5.62
C ASP A 29 9.26 -9.57 -6.54
N ALA A 30 8.36 -8.60 -6.69
CA ALA A 30 8.53 -7.46 -7.58
C ALA A 30 8.77 -6.13 -6.83
N ASP A 31 8.90 -6.16 -5.51
CA ASP A 31 9.00 -4.98 -4.64
C ASP A 31 7.90 -3.92 -4.91
N LYS A 32 6.68 -4.38 -5.16
CA LYS A 32 5.54 -3.53 -5.47
C LYS A 32 4.35 -3.77 -4.55
N VAL A 33 3.53 -2.74 -4.38
CA VAL A 33 2.26 -2.80 -3.65
C VAL A 33 1.13 -2.26 -4.52
N VAL A 34 -0.05 -2.84 -4.40
CA VAL A 34 -1.28 -2.28 -4.97
C VAL A 34 -1.98 -1.54 -3.85
N VAL A 35 -2.28 -0.27 -4.09
CA VAL A 35 -2.92 0.62 -3.13
C VAL A 35 -4.26 1.04 -3.72
N GLU A 36 -5.31 0.99 -2.91
CA GLU A 36 -6.66 1.35 -3.31
C GLU A 36 -6.73 2.80 -3.81
N GLY A 37 -7.37 3.03 -4.97
CA GLY A 37 -7.58 4.37 -5.51
C GLY A 37 -6.31 5.10 -5.99
N ILE A 38 -5.19 4.38 -6.09
CA ILE A 38 -3.89 4.94 -6.50
C ILE A 38 -3.39 4.22 -7.74
N ASN A 39 -2.80 4.98 -8.67
CA ASN A 39 -2.21 4.47 -9.90
C ASN A 39 -3.24 3.71 -10.78
N MET A 40 -4.44 4.28 -10.97
CA MET A 40 -5.43 3.71 -11.89
C MET A 40 -4.94 3.76 -13.33
N ILE A 41 -5.08 2.61 -14.01
CA ILE A 41 -4.82 2.43 -15.43
C ILE A 41 -6.08 1.99 -16.14
N LYS A 42 -6.24 2.46 -17.39
CA LYS A 42 -7.26 1.97 -18.31
C LYS A 42 -6.76 0.70 -18.98
N LYS A 43 -7.37 -0.43 -18.65
CA LYS A 43 -7.08 -1.73 -19.26
C LYS A 43 -8.18 -2.10 -20.24
N HIS A 44 -7.79 -2.27 -21.50
CA HIS A 44 -8.68 -2.87 -22.50
C HIS A 44 -8.79 -4.37 -22.23
N GLN A 45 -10.01 -4.84 -21.99
CA GLN A 45 -10.29 -6.24 -21.72
C GLN A 45 -11.21 -6.80 -22.80
N LYS A 46 -10.76 -7.89 -23.45
CA LYS A 46 -11.61 -8.68 -24.33
C LYS A 46 -12.77 -9.29 -23.50
N PRO A 47 -13.96 -9.42 -24.09
CA PRO A 47 -15.08 -10.09 -23.44
C PRO A 47 -14.71 -11.44 -22.84
N ASN A 48 -15.21 -11.74 -21.64
CA ASN A 48 -15.09 -13.05 -20.99
C ASN A 48 -16.35 -13.34 -20.14
N ASN A 49 -16.46 -14.54 -19.56
CA ASN A 49 -17.66 -14.92 -18.79
C ASN A 49 -17.99 -13.97 -17.63
N ALA A 50 -16.98 -13.31 -17.04
CA ALA A 50 -17.18 -12.36 -15.95
C ALA A 50 -17.53 -10.94 -16.44
N ASN A 51 -17.15 -10.59 -17.67
CA ASN A 51 -17.50 -9.34 -18.33
C ASN A 51 -17.82 -9.59 -19.82
N PRO A 52 -19.07 -9.99 -20.15
CA PRO A 52 -19.45 -10.38 -21.50
C PRO A 52 -19.54 -9.22 -22.48
N GLN A 53 -19.66 -7.98 -22.00
CA GLN A 53 -19.66 -6.79 -22.86
C GLN A 53 -18.24 -6.36 -23.24
N GLY A 54 -17.22 -6.83 -22.52
CA GLY A 54 -15.85 -6.35 -22.66
C GLY A 54 -15.73 -4.85 -22.36
N GLY A 55 -14.63 -4.24 -22.81
CA GLY A 55 -14.48 -2.78 -22.78
C GLY A 55 -13.25 -2.29 -22.02
N ILE A 56 -13.26 -1.01 -21.67
CA ILE A 56 -12.19 -0.34 -20.94
C ILE A 56 -12.53 -0.38 -19.46
N ILE A 57 -11.72 -1.09 -18.68
CA ILE A 57 -11.88 -1.20 -17.23
C ILE A 57 -10.79 -0.38 -16.56
N ASP A 58 -11.16 0.42 -15.57
CA ASP A 58 -10.21 1.08 -14.69
C ASP A 58 -9.74 0.08 -13.62
N LYS A 59 -8.42 -0.09 -13.50
CA LYS A 59 -7.81 -1.02 -12.55
C LYS A 59 -6.63 -0.37 -11.84
N GLU A 60 -6.44 -0.66 -10.57
CA GLU A 60 -5.27 -0.23 -9.80
C GLU A 60 -4.02 -0.97 -10.29
N ALA A 61 -2.99 -0.20 -10.64
CA ALA A 61 -1.70 -0.73 -11.01
C ALA A 61 -0.72 -0.71 -9.82
N PRO A 62 0.18 -1.69 -9.73
CA PRO A 62 1.16 -1.75 -8.65
C PRO A 62 2.14 -0.58 -8.69
N ILE A 63 2.43 -0.01 -7.52
CA ILE A 63 3.45 1.02 -7.29
C ILE A 63 4.66 0.45 -6.55
N HIS A 64 5.86 0.95 -6.83
CA HIS A 64 7.07 0.49 -6.15
C HIS A 64 7.09 0.91 -4.67
N VAL A 65 7.57 0.03 -3.78
CA VAL A 65 7.57 0.25 -2.33
C VAL A 65 8.35 1.48 -1.87
N SER A 66 9.34 1.94 -2.63
CA SER A 66 10.11 3.14 -2.30
C SER A 66 9.28 4.42 -2.36
N ASN A 67 8.17 4.41 -3.11
CA ASN A 67 7.35 5.60 -3.36
C ASN A 67 6.22 5.75 -2.35
N VAL A 68 6.08 4.81 -1.41
CA VAL A 68 5.05 4.82 -0.38
C VAL A 68 5.67 4.86 1.02
N MET A 69 5.00 5.56 1.93
CA MET A 69 5.32 5.54 3.35
C MET A 69 4.09 5.13 4.15
N LEU A 70 4.33 4.44 5.26
CA LEU A 70 3.26 4.06 6.17
C LEU A 70 2.73 5.30 6.89
N LEU A 71 1.41 5.38 7.04
CA LEU A 71 0.77 6.38 7.88
C LEU A 71 0.79 5.89 9.33
N ASP A 72 1.31 6.74 10.20
CA ASP A 72 1.28 6.52 11.63
C ASP A 72 -0.19 6.48 12.13
N PRO A 73 -0.63 5.40 12.80
CA PRO A 73 -2.02 5.28 13.24
C PRO A 73 -2.47 6.38 14.22
N GLU A 74 -1.55 7.00 14.94
CA GLU A 74 -1.89 8.08 15.88
C GLU A 74 -1.76 9.46 15.24
N THR A 75 -0.63 9.72 14.59
CA THR A 75 -0.33 11.08 14.10
C THR A 75 -0.82 11.35 12.68
N ASN A 76 -1.24 10.32 11.94
CA ASN A 76 -1.57 10.36 10.50
C ASN A 76 -0.46 11.02 9.65
N LYS A 77 0.79 11.00 10.15
CA LYS A 77 1.95 11.51 9.42
C LYS A 77 2.70 10.33 8.77
N PRO A 78 3.31 10.54 7.60
CA PRO A 78 4.15 9.52 6.99
C PRO A 78 5.34 9.22 7.90
N THR A 79 5.55 7.95 8.22
CA THR A 79 6.53 7.48 9.19
C THR A 79 7.37 6.33 8.63
N ARG A 80 8.59 6.17 9.17
CA ARG A 80 9.44 5.03 8.87
C ARG A 80 9.10 3.89 9.82
N VAL A 81 9.11 2.66 9.30
CA VAL A 81 8.91 1.45 10.09
C VAL A 81 10.21 1.07 10.81
N GLY A 82 10.14 0.92 12.13
CA GLY A 82 11.11 0.25 12.99
C GLY A 82 10.60 -1.11 13.44
N SER A 83 11.40 -1.83 14.22
CA SER A 83 10.98 -3.08 14.86
C SER A 83 11.45 -3.11 16.30
N GLU A 84 10.58 -3.57 17.20
CA GLU A 84 10.87 -3.76 18.61
C GLU A 84 10.45 -5.18 19.02
N VAL A 85 11.08 -5.75 20.04
CA VAL A 85 10.67 -7.04 20.61
C VAL A 85 9.87 -6.75 21.87
N LYS A 86 8.58 -7.06 21.86
CA LYS A 86 7.69 -7.00 23.02
C LYS A 86 7.20 -8.42 23.31
N ASP A 87 7.36 -8.87 24.55
CA ASP A 87 6.87 -10.17 25.03
C ASP A 87 7.34 -11.35 24.15
N GLY A 88 8.59 -11.30 23.69
CA GLY A 88 9.19 -12.33 22.82
C GLY A 88 8.79 -12.23 21.34
N ASN A 89 7.84 -11.36 20.98
CA ASN A 89 7.36 -11.17 19.61
C ASN A 89 7.92 -9.91 18.97
N LYS A 90 8.36 -10.01 17.71
CA LYS A 90 8.87 -8.87 16.94
C LYS A 90 7.71 -8.08 16.34
N VAL A 91 7.46 -6.89 16.87
CA VAL A 91 6.39 -5.98 16.43
C VAL A 91 6.95 -4.84 15.58
N ARG A 92 6.18 -4.40 14.57
CA ARG A 92 6.50 -3.20 13.79
C ARG A 92 6.09 -1.95 14.57
N ILE A 93 7.00 -0.98 14.65
CA ILE A 93 6.75 0.31 15.33
C ILE A 93 6.88 1.48 14.36
N ALA A 94 6.06 2.51 14.54
CA ALA A 94 6.20 3.77 13.86
C ALA A 94 7.33 4.58 14.52
N LYS A 95 8.41 4.92 13.78
CA LYS A 95 9.55 5.63 14.39
C LYS A 95 9.25 7.04 14.91
N LYS A 96 8.17 7.67 14.43
CA LYS A 96 7.77 9.02 14.84
C LYS A 96 7.01 9.05 16.17
N SER A 97 6.03 8.16 16.35
CA SER A 97 5.20 8.06 17.56
C SER A 97 5.72 7.04 18.57
N GLY A 98 6.51 6.05 18.13
CA GLY A 98 6.85 4.86 18.93
C GLY A 98 5.75 3.82 18.96
N THR A 99 4.61 4.08 18.32
CA THR A 99 3.40 3.27 18.43
C THR A 99 3.47 2.01 17.58
N ALA A 100 2.93 0.91 18.10
CA ALA A 100 2.84 -0.36 17.38
C ALA A 100 1.89 -0.23 16.19
N ILE A 101 2.36 -0.68 15.02
CA ILE A 101 1.60 -0.66 13.74
C ILE A 101 0.79 -1.96 13.59
N ASP A 102 1.33 -3.07 14.11
CA ASP A 102 0.66 -4.36 14.12
C ASP A 102 -0.33 -4.38 15.29
N LYS A 103 -1.63 -4.27 14.97
CA LYS A 103 -2.73 -4.70 15.85
C LYS A 103 -3.21 -6.07 15.42
#